data_AF-A0A353R2I7-F1
#
_entry.id   AF-A0A353R2I7-F1
#
_cell.length_a   1.000
_cell.length_b   1.000
_cell.length_c   1.000
_cell.angle_alpha   90.00
_cell.angle_beta   90.00
_cell.angle_gamma   90.00
#
_symmetry.space_group_name_H-M   'P 1'
#
loop_
_entity.id
_entity.type
_entity.pdbx_description
1 polymer ?
#
loop_
_entity_poly.entity_id
_entity_poly.type
_entity_poly.pdbx_seq_one_letter_code
_entity_poly.pdbx_strand_id
1 'polypeptide(L)'
;MIAGGLGLAPVRQLLQLMVSGSLPCRRLLLLFGVRTPSDLLFRSELEQWAEHPQVEIRVTVDRADSNWRGDIGVVPRLLQRGGFDPARALAFVCGPEVTPTGAA
;
A
#
# COMPACT_ATOMS: atom_id res chain seq x y z
N MET A 1 -3.42 0.42 -5.77
CA MET A 1 -2.02 0.91 -5.75
C MET A 1 -1.20 -0.05 -4.91
N ILE A 2 0.01 -0.38 -5.35
CA ILE A 2 0.93 -1.29 -4.68
C ILE A 2 2.26 -0.55 -4.54
N ALA A 3 2.74 -0.40 -3.31
CA ALA A 3 3.97 0.33 -3.01
C ALA A 3 4.92 -0.51 -2.13
N GLY A 4 6.22 -0.32 -2.31
CA GLY A 4 7.26 -0.93 -1.46
C GLY A 4 8.37 0.05 -1.09
N GLY A 5 8.66 0.21 0.21
CA GLY A 5 9.71 1.11 0.71
C GLY A 5 9.57 2.55 0.19
N LEU A 6 10.62 3.07 -0.43
CA LEU A 6 10.64 4.40 -1.06
C LEU A 6 9.63 4.55 -2.22
N GLY A 7 9.10 3.45 -2.75
CA GLY A 7 8.06 3.45 -3.79
C GLY A 7 6.75 4.12 -3.36
N LEU A 8 6.57 4.44 -2.07
CA LEU A 8 5.46 5.26 -1.61
C LEU A 8 5.57 6.73 -2.07
N ALA A 9 6.79 7.26 -2.26
CA ALA A 9 6.98 8.67 -2.66
C ALA A 9 6.32 9.04 -4.01
N PRO A 10 6.50 8.28 -5.11
CA PRO A 10 5.79 8.56 -6.36
C PRO A 10 4.28 8.27 -6.26
N VAL A 11 3.89 7.29 -5.45
CA VAL A 11 2.47 6.92 -5.22
C VAL A 11 1.72 7.99 -4.43
N ARG A 12 2.41 8.70 -3.53
CA ARG A 12 1.85 9.76 -2.66
C ARG A 12 1.18 10.88 -3.44
N GLN A 13 1.79 11.38 -4.52
CA GLN A 13 1.18 12.46 -5.30
C GLN A 13 -0.13 12.03 -5.94
N LEU A 14 -0.16 10.84 -6.52
CA LEU A 14 -1.35 10.31 -7.16
C LEU A 14 -2.46 10.01 -6.14
N LEU A 15 -2.10 9.51 -4.96
CA LEU A 15 -3.04 9.31 -3.87
C LEU A 15 -3.63 10.64 -3.39
N GLN A 16 -2.80 11.68 -3.25
CA GLN A 16 -3.27 13.02 -2.89
C GLN A 16 -4.27 13.57 -3.91
N LEU A 17 -4.00 13.42 -5.21
CA LEU A 17 -4.92 13.85 -6.28
C LEU A 17 -6.27 13.11 -6.25
N MET A 18 -6.27 11.83 -5.88
CA MET A 18 -7.50 11.05 -5.73
C MET A 18 -8.28 11.47 -4.48
N VAL A 19 -7.60 11.69 -3.35
CA VAL A 19 -8.24 12.14 -2.10
C VAL A 19 -8.77 13.57 -2.22
N SER A 20 -8.09 14.46 -2.95
CA SER A 20 -8.58 15.82 -3.22
C SER A 20 -9.74 15.87 -4.21
N GLY A 21 -10.12 14.74 -4.82
CA GLY A 21 -11.14 14.67 -5.87
C GLY A 21 -10.69 15.21 -7.22
N SER A 22 -9.43 15.61 -7.37
CA SER A 22 -8.85 16.10 -8.64
C SER A 22 -8.72 14.99 -9.68
N LEU A 23 -8.60 13.74 -9.23
CA LEU A 23 -8.69 12.54 -10.06
C LEU A 23 -9.87 11.68 -9.59
N PRO A 24 -10.94 11.53 -10.37
CA PRO A 24 -12.13 10.79 -9.94
C PRO A 24 -11.81 9.31 -9.74
N CYS A 25 -12.06 8.83 -8.53
CA CYS A 25 -11.86 7.44 -8.15
C CYS A 25 -12.97 6.98 -7.20
N ARG A 26 -13.63 5.86 -7.51
CA ARG A 26 -14.74 5.35 -6.68
C ARG A 26 -14.26 4.68 -5.40
N ARG A 27 -13.09 4.04 -5.45
CA ARG A 27 -12.44 3.36 -4.32
C ARG A 27 -10.94 3.29 -4.59
N LEU A 28 -10.15 3.71 -3.61
CA LEU A 28 -8.70 3.61 -3.62
C LEU A 28 -8.28 2.53 -2.62
N LEU A 29 -7.56 1.51 -3.10
CA LEU A 29 -6.90 0.52 -2.26
C LEU A 29 -5.38 0.71 -2.37
N LEU A 30 -4.70 1.07 -1.28
CA LEU A 30 -3.25 1.10 -1.19
C LEU A 30 -2.77 -0.12 -0.41
N LEU A 31 -1.90 -0.92 -1.04
CA LEU A 31 -1.17 -2.00 -0.40
C LEU A 31 0.30 -1.58 -0.29
N PHE A 32 0.80 -1.44 0.93
CA PHE A 32 2.14 -0.90 1.18
C PHE A 32 2.98 -1.86 2.02
N GLY A 33 4.19 -2.16 1.54
CA GLY A 33 5.15 -3.02 2.23
C GLY A 33 6.44 -2.29 2.59
N VAL A 34 6.96 -2.53 3.79
CA VAL A 34 8.28 -2.05 4.23
C VAL A 34 9.00 -3.15 5.03
N ARG A 35 10.29 -2.97 5.37
CA ARG A 35 11.02 -4.02 6.10
C ARG A 35 10.64 -4.05 7.58
N THR A 36 10.57 -2.89 8.24
CA THR A 36 10.16 -2.77 9.65
C THR A 36 9.14 -1.64 9.85
N PRO A 37 8.43 -1.60 10.99
CA PRO A 37 7.52 -0.49 11.31
C PRO A 37 8.18 0.89 11.35
N SER A 38 9.49 0.95 11.61
CA SER A 38 10.28 2.20 11.61
C SER A 38 10.58 2.71 10.20
N ASP A 39 10.50 1.84 9.19
CA ASP A 39 10.70 2.21 7.79
C ASP A 39 9.42 2.78 7.15
N LEU A 40 8.33 2.90 7.91
CA LEU A 40 7.08 3.46 7.43
C LEU A 40 7.22 4.96 7.20
N LEU A 41 7.31 5.32 5.92
CA LEU A 41 7.30 6.69 5.46
C LEU A 41 5.88 7.27 5.54
N PHE A 42 5.80 8.57 5.82
CA PHE A 42 4.54 9.33 5.76
C PHE A 42 3.43 8.80 6.68
N ARG A 43 3.78 8.23 7.84
CA ARG A 43 2.83 7.57 8.76
C ARG A 43 1.61 8.43 9.10
N SER A 44 1.80 9.70 9.44
CA SER A 44 0.68 10.61 9.74
C SER A 44 -0.22 10.89 8.52
N GLU A 45 0.34 10.94 7.31
CA GLU A 45 -0.45 11.11 6.09
C GLU A 45 -1.22 9.82 5.74
N LEU A 46 -0.60 8.66 5.93
CA LEU A 46 -1.28 7.37 5.79
C LEU A 46 -2.47 7.26 6.77
N GLU A 47 -2.28 7.67 8.02
CA GLU A 47 -3.34 7.72 9.02
C GLU A 47 -4.46 8.68 8.59
N GLN A 48 -4.11 9.90 8.18
CA GLN A 48 -5.08 10.89 7.69
C GLN A 48 -5.87 10.41 6.46
N TRP A 49 -5.19 9.83 5.46
CA TRP A 49 -5.86 9.33 4.26
C TRP A 49 -6.75 8.13 4.56
N ALA A 50 -6.39 7.28 5.54
CA ALA A 50 -7.21 6.15 5.95
C ALA A 50 -8.55 6.57 6.60
N GLU A 51 -8.68 7.82 7.05
CA GLU A 51 -9.96 8.38 7.52
C GLU A 51 -10.93 8.69 6.36
N HIS A 52 -10.42 8.80 5.12
CA HIS A 52 -11.27 9.12 3.97
C HIS A 52 -12.13 7.90 3.57
N PRO A 53 -13.46 8.04 3.40
CA PRO A 53 -14.39 6.91 3.29
C PRO A 53 -14.20 6.03 2.04
N GLN A 54 -13.51 6.55 1.02
CA GLN A 54 -13.20 5.83 -0.22
C GLN A 54 -11.80 5.23 -0.25
N VAL A 55 -11.00 5.44 0.79
CA VAL A 55 -9.60 5.01 0.87
C VAL A 55 -9.50 3.84 1.83
N GLU A 56 -8.84 2.80 1.37
CA GLU A 56 -8.44 1.67 2.18
C GLU A 56 -6.93 1.51 2.08
N ILE A 57 -6.24 1.55 3.22
CA ILE A 57 -4.79 1.41 3.30
C ILE A 57 -4.48 0.14 4.09
N ARG A 58 -3.71 -0.75 3.48
CA ARG A 58 -3.20 -1.96 4.13
C ARG A 58 -1.69 -1.94 4.11
N VAL A 59 -1.11 -2.10 5.29
CA VAL A 59 0.33 -2.04 5.48
C VAL A 59 0.81 -3.39 5.99
N THR A 60 1.91 -3.87 5.42
CA THR A 60 2.61 -5.05 5.92
C THR A 60 4.09 -4.75 6.12
N VAL A 61 4.69 -5.44 7.09
CA VAL A 61 6.12 -5.37 7.36
C VAL A 61 6.76 -6.75 7.23
N ASP A 62 7.99 -6.81 6.77
CA ASP A 62 8.75 -8.09 6.75
C ASP A 62 9.09 -8.55 8.17
N ARG A 63 9.41 -7.60 9.06
CA ARG A 63 9.83 -7.83 10.44
C ARG A 63 9.06 -6.90 11.38
N ALA A 64 8.22 -7.49 12.22
CA ALA A 64 7.48 -6.76 13.25
C ALA A 64 8.35 -6.49 14.49
N ASP A 65 8.08 -5.36 15.15
CA ASP A 65 8.51 -5.12 16.54
C ASP A 65 7.39 -5.52 17.52
N SER A 66 7.63 -5.34 18.82
CA SER A 66 6.64 -5.67 19.88
C SER A 66 5.36 -4.83 19.82
N ASN A 67 5.38 -3.70 19.12
CA ASN A 67 4.28 -2.75 19.06
C ASN A 67 3.45 -2.90 17.78
N TRP A 68 3.96 -3.63 16.78
CA TRP A 68 3.28 -3.84 15.52
C TRP A 68 2.07 -4.78 15.67
N ARG A 69 0.91 -4.31 15.21
CA ARG A 69 -0.36 -5.07 15.23
C ARG A 69 -0.94 -5.33 13.84
N GLY A 70 -0.25 -4.89 12.78
CA GLY A 70 -0.70 -5.04 11.40
C GLY A 70 -0.25 -6.36 10.77
N ASP A 71 -0.41 -6.46 9.45
CA ASP A 71 0.00 -7.64 8.70
C ASP A 71 1.53 -7.82 8.69
N ILE A 72 2.00 -9.06 8.67
CA ILE A 72 3.42 -9.42 8.58
C ILE A 72 3.63 -10.28 7.33
N GLY A 73 4.61 -9.91 6.51
CA GLY A 73 5.00 -10.59 5.28
C GLY A 73 5.04 -9.66 4.06
N VAL A 74 4.89 -10.25 2.87
CA VAL A 74 5.03 -9.53 1.60
C VAL A 74 3.69 -9.02 1.06
N VAL A 75 3.73 -7.91 0.33
CA VAL A 75 2.55 -7.22 -0.24
C VAL A 75 1.61 -8.12 -1.06
N PRO A 76 2.08 -9.11 -1.86
CA PRO A 76 1.17 -10.02 -2.58
C PRO A 76 0.17 -10.77 -1.68
N ARG A 77 0.50 -11.00 -0.39
CA ARG A 77 -0.47 -11.58 0.56
C ARG A 77 -1.62 -10.64 0.87
N LEU A 78 -1.39 -9.33 0.87
CA LEU A 78 -2.44 -8.33 1.02
C LEU A 78 -3.35 -8.29 -0.22
N LEU A 79 -2.79 -8.51 -1.41
CA LEU A 79 -3.53 -8.48 -2.68
C LEU A 79 -4.65 -9.53 -2.70
N GLN A 80 -4.37 -10.74 -2.21
CA GLN A 80 -5.36 -11.83 -2.10
C GLN A 80 -6.55 -11.47 -1.20
N ARG A 81 -6.38 -10.51 -0.29
CA ARG A 81 -7.39 -10.05 0.66
C ARG A 81 -8.03 -8.72 0.24
N GLY A 82 -7.61 -8.12 -0.88
CA GLY A 82 -7.94 -6.74 -1.26
C GLY A 82 -9.39 -6.49 -1.69
N GLY A 83 -10.14 -7.55 -2.00
CA GLY A 83 -11.58 -7.46 -2.28
C GLY A 83 -11.92 -6.49 -3.41
N PHE A 84 -11.17 -6.52 -4.52
CA PHE A 84 -11.43 -5.71 -5.72
C PHE A 84 -11.67 -6.61 -6.93
N ASP A 85 -12.41 -6.09 -7.92
CA ASP A 85 -12.62 -6.76 -9.20
C ASP A 85 -11.44 -6.42 -10.14
N PRO A 86 -10.56 -7.38 -10.48
CA PRO A 86 -9.40 -7.11 -11.34
C PRO A 86 -9.79 -6.68 -12.75
N ALA A 87 -10.97 -7.06 -13.26
CA ALA A 87 -11.44 -6.65 -14.58
C ALA A 87 -11.88 -5.16 -14.63
N ARG A 88 -12.05 -4.54 -13.46
CA ARG A 88 -12.54 -3.16 -13.31
C ARG A 88 -11.60 -2.28 -12.49
N ALA A 89 -10.35 -2.71 -12.32
CA ALA A 89 -9.35 -2.02 -11.52
C ALA A 89 -8.17 -1.56 -12.37
N LEU A 90 -7.63 -0.38 -12.04
CA LEU A 90 -6.34 0.09 -12.54
C LEU A 90 -5.28 -0.10 -11.45
N ALA A 91 -4.18 -0.75 -11.80
CA ALA A 91 -3.07 -1.00 -10.88
C ALA A 91 -1.89 -0.07 -11.16
N PHE A 92 -1.48 0.65 -10.13
CA PHE A 92 -0.19 1.37 -10.09
C PHE A 92 0.73 0.61 -9.15
N VAL A 93 1.92 0.23 -9.62
CA VAL A 93 2.89 -0.56 -8.87
C VAL A 93 4.21 0.20 -8.83
N CYS A 94 4.74 0.46 -7.64
CA CYS A 94 6.04 1.10 -7.48
C CYS A 94 6.77 0.53 -6.27
N GLY A 95 7.98 0.04 -6.47
CA GLY A 95 8.76 -0.53 -5.40
C GLY A 95 10.03 -1.18 -5.94
N PRO A 96 10.88 -1.70 -5.05
CA PRO A 96 12.02 -2.49 -5.47
C PRO A 96 11.55 -3.67 -6.31
N GLU A 97 12.37 -4.06 -7.28
CA GLU A 97 12.18 -5.30 -8.01
C GLU A 97 12.10 -6.47 -7.01
N VAL A 98 11.02 -7.24 -7.10
CA VAL A 98 10.88 -8.48 -6.34
C VAL A 98 11.48 -9.59 -7.16
N THR A 99 12.71 -10.00 -6.84
CA THR A 99 13.22 -11.28 -7.34
C THR A 99 12.39 -12.38 -6.66
N PRO A 100 11.65 -13.23 -7.39
CA PRO A 100 10.94 -14.33 -6.77
C PRO A 100 11.98 -15.32 -6.22
N THR A 101 12.11 -15.41 -4.90
CA THR A 101 12.90 -16.48 -4.29
C THR A 101 12.06 -17.76 -4.36
N GLY A 102 12.36 -18.63 -5.33
CA GLY A 102 11.90 -20.03 -5.33
C GLY A 102 10.95 -20.45 -6.46
N ALA A 103 11.38 -20.31 -7.71
CA ALA A 103 10.98 -21.24 -8.77
C ALA A 103 12.24 -22.06 -9.14
N ALA A 104 12.45 -23.14 -8.38
CA ALA A 104 13.35 -24.24 -8.72
C ALA A 104 12.61 -25.53 -8.34
#